data_AF-A0A7C4BMJ6-F1
#
_entry.id   AF-A0A7C4BMJ6-F1
#
_cell.length_a   1.000
_cell.length_b   1.000
_cell.length_c   1.000
_cell.angle_alpha   90.00
_cell.angle_beta   90.00
_cell.angle_gamma   90.00
#
_symmetry.space_group_name_H-M   'P 1'
#
loop_
_entity.id
_entity.type
_entity.pdbx_description
1 polymer ?
#
loop_
_entity_poly.entity_id
_entity_poly.type
_entity_poly.pdbx_seq_one_letter_code
_entity_poly.pdbx_strand_id
1 'polypeptide(L)' 'MTGTAGQQRVPLNYIKENPFPLPPINEQKRIVAKVDELMKLCDELESQLTQSRGESEKLMQAVLQEAFQGTA' A
#
# COMPACT_ATOMS: atom_id res chain seq x y z
N MET A 1 -6.10 11.35 26.53
CA MET A 1 -5.64 11.28 25.12
C MET A 1 -5.18 12.64 24.57
N THR A 2 -4.84 13.62 25.40
CA THR A 2 -4.29 14.92 24.97
C THR A 2 -2.81 14.98 25.34
N GLY A 3 -1.93 15.02 24.35
CA GLY A 3 -0.50 15.29 24.50
C GLY A 3 -0.21 16.79 24.60
N THR A 4 1.07 17.16 24.71
CA THR A 4 1.46 18.57 24.62
C THR A 4 1.19 19.10 23.21
N ALA A 5 0.65 20.33 23.11
CA ALA A 5 0.25 21.00 21.87
C ALA A 5 -0.82 20.27 21.03
N GLY A 6 -1.84 19.66 21.66
CA GLY A 6 -3.02 19.13 20.97
C GLY A 6 -2.81 17.81 20.20
N GLN A 7 -1.61 17.24 20.24
CA GLN A 7 -1.31 15.94 19.62
C GLN A 7 -1.93 14.79 20.42
N GLN A 8 -2.66 13.90 19.78
CA GLN A 8 -3.11 12.67 20.44
C GLN A 8 -1.91 11.75 20.70
N ARG A 9 -1.91 11.12 21.88
CA ARG A 9 -0.86 10.17 22.29
C ARG A 9 -1.51 8.92 22.82
N VAL A 10 -0.82 7.80 22.67
CA VAL A 10 -1.13 6.54 23.33
C VAL A 10 -0.40 6.52 24.68
N PRO A 11 -1.09 6.75 25.81
CA PRO A 11 -0.45 6.77 27.13
C PRO A 11 0.01 5.36 27.53
N LEU A 12 1.02 5.27 28.39
CA LEU A 12 1.52 3.98 28.89
C LEU A 12 0.41 3.12 29.52
N ASN A 13 -0.48 3.75 30.30
CA ASN A 13 -1.57 3.04 30.97
C ASN A 13 -2.55 2.43 29.97
N TYR A 14 -2.80 3.10 28.84
CA TYR A 14 -3.66 2.56 27.80
C TYR A 14 -3.12 1.23 27.25
N ILE A 15 -1.80 1.12 27.01
CA ILE A 15 -1.20 -0.14 26.56
C ILE A 15 -1.28 -1.22 27.65
N LYS A 16 -1.05 -0.85 28.92
CA LYS A 16 -1.10 -1.81 30.04
C LYS A 16 -2.50 -2.37 30.30
N GLU A 17 -3.53 -1.55 30.12
CA GLU A 17 -4.91 -1.89 30.43
C GLU A 17 -5.65 -2.58 29.26
N ASN A 18 -5.03 -2.61 28.07
CA ASN A 18 -5.61 -3.24 26.87
C ASN A 18 -4.75 -4.44 26.43
N PRO A 19 -4.91 -5.61 27.07
CA PRO A 19 -4.19 -6.81 26.67
C PRO A 19 -4.62 -7.25 25.28
N PHE A 20 -3.65 -7.69 24.47
CA PHE A 20 -3.92 -8.24 23.15
C PHE A 20 -3.89 -9.78 23.21
N PRO A 21 -4.72 -10.47 22.42
CA PRO A 21 -4.68 -11.92 22.34
C PRO A 21 -3.38 -12.36 21.64
N LEU A 22 -2.53 -13.09 22.36
CA LEU A 22 -1.29 -13.65 21.84
C LEU A 22 -1.50 -15.13 21.45
N PRO A 23 -1.52 -15.48 20.15
CA PRO A 23 -1.68 -16.87 19.73
C PRO A 23 -0.39 -17.67 19.95
N PRO A 24 -0.41 -19.02 19.88
CA PRO A 24 0.79 -19.85 19.96
C PRO A 24 1.82 -19.49 18.88
N ILE A 25 3.11 -19.73 19.15
CA ILE A 25 4.21 -19.29 18.28
C ILE A 25 4.10 -19.80 16.83
N ASN A 26 3.58 -21.02 16.64
CA ASN A 26 3.38 -21.58 15.30
C ASN A 26 2.32 -20.79 14.53
N GLU A 27 1.26 -20.36 15.21
CA GLU A 27 0.20 -19.57 14.58
C GLU A 27 0.66 -18.14 14.31
N GLN A 28 1.47 -17.54 15.21
CA GLN A 28 2.12 -16.26 14.93
C GLN A 28 2.92 -16.31 13.63
N LYS A 29 3.73 -17.35 13.43
CA LYS A 29 4.52 -17.54 12.20
C LYS A 29 3.64 -17.74 10.97
N ARG A 30 2.53 -18.48 11.08
CA ARG A 30 1.58 -18.68 9.98
C ARG A 30 0.91 -17.38 9.57
N ILE A 31 0.47 -16.58 10.56
CA ILE A 31 -0.13 -15.26 10.32
C ILE A 31 0.88 -14.35 9.61
N VAL A 32 2.12 -14.24 10.12
CA VAL A 32 3.17 -13.42 9.50
C VAL A 32 3.43 -13.85 8.06
N ALA A 33 3.60 -15.16 7.81
CA ALA A 33 3.82 -15.66 6.45
C ALA A 33 2.69 -15.28 5.49
N LYS A 34 1.43 -15.33 5.96
CA LYS A 34 0.28 -14.97 5.12
C LYS A 34 0.19 -13.47 4.88
N VAL A 35 0.49 -12.65 5.88
CA VAL A 35 0.55 -11.19 5.74
C VAL A 35 1.65 -10.81 4.76
N ASP A 36 2.84 -11.40 4.86
CA ASP A 36 3.95 -11.14 3.94
C ASP A 36 3.61 -11.51 2.49
N GLU A 37 2.93 -12.63 2.28
CA GLU A 37 2.44 -13.04 0.96
C GLU A 37 1.46 -12.00 0.38
N LEU A 38 0.49 -11.56 1.19
CA LEU A 38 -0.52 -10.59 0.76
C LEU A 38 0.08 -9.21 0.49
N MET A 39 1.03 -8.75 1.31
CA MET A 39 1.72 -7.47 1.11
C MET A 39 2.52 -7.47 -0.20
N LYS A 40 3.25 -8.55 -0.50
CA LYS A 40 3.95 -8.71 -1.78
C LYS A 40 3.00 -8.68 -2.98
N LEU A 41 1.82 -9.28 -2.84
CA LEU A 41 0.80 -9.22 -3.88
C LEU A 41 0.29 -7.79 -4.09
N CYS A 42 0.08 -7.02 -3.02
CA CYS A 42 -0.27 -5.61 -3.12
C CYS A 42 0.81 -4.81 -3.85
N ASP A 43 2.09 -4.98 -3.47
CA ASP A 43 3.21 -4.29 -4.11
C ASP A 43 3.28 -4.59 -5.62
N GLU A 44 3.09 -5.85 -6.01
CA GLU A 44 3.07 -6.27 -7.41
C GLU A 44 1.91 -5.65 -8.17
N LEU A 45 0.70 -5.64 -7.59
CA LEU A 45 -0.48 -5.05 -8.22
C LEU A 45 -0.34 -3.53 -8.38
N GLU A 46 0.23 -2.84 -7.39
CA GLU A 46 0.51 -1.41 -7.47
C GLU A 46 1.54 -1.08 -8.57
N SER A 47 2.59 -1.91 -8.68
CA SER A 47 3.59 -1.81 -9.75
C SER A 47 2.95 -1.97 -11.14
N GLN A 48 2.15 -3.04 -11.34
CA GLN A 48 1.46 -3.30 -12.60
C GLN A 48 0.50 -2.16 -12.98
N LEU A 49 -0.26 -1.63 -12.01
CA LEU A 49 -1.17 -0.51 -12.24
C LEU A 49 -0.40 0.74 -12.68
N THR A 50 0.73 1.02 -12.03
CA THR A 50 1.57 2.17 -12.36
C THR A 50 2.18 2.03 -13.76
N GLN A 51 2.69 0.84 -14.11
CA GLN A 51 3.22 0.55 -15.43
C GLN A 51 2.14 0.69 -16.51
N SER A 52 0.99 0.07 -16.31
CA SER A 52 -0.12 0.10 -17.27
C SER A 52 -0.59 1.53 -17.56
N ARG A 53 -0.67 2.39 -16.54
CA ARG A 53 -0.97 3.82 -16.71
C ARG A 53 0.07 4.52 -17.57
N GLY A 54 1.36 4.31 -17.27
CA GLY A 54 2.44 4.90 -18.04
C GLY A 54 2.48 4.44 -19.50
N GLU A 55 2.16 3.17 -19.77
CA GLU A 55 2.04 2.65 -21.13
C GLU A 55 0.84 3.25 -21.86
N SER A 56 -0.31 3.35 -21.21
CA SER A 56 -1.51 3.98 -21.78
C SER A 56 -1.26 5.46 -22.14
N GLU A 57 -0.54 6.20 -21.31
CA GLU A 57 -0.17 7.59 -21.59
C GLU A 57 0.76 7.70 -22.81
N LYS A 58 1.76 6.82 -22.92
CA LYS A 58 2.66 6.77 -24.08
C LYS A 58 1.92 6.44 -25.36
N LEU A 59 1.01 5.46 -25.33
CA LEU A 59 0.18 5.10 -26.47
C LEU A 59 -0.70 6.27 -26.92
N MET A 60 -1.34 6.97 -25.98
CA MET A 60 -2.13 8.16 -26.29
C MET A 60 -1.28 9.24 -26.97
N GLN A 61 -0.07 9.51 -26.46
CA GLN A 61 0.85 10.48 -27.07
C GLN A 61 1.27 10.08 -28.49
N ALA A 62 1.58 8.80 -28.71
CA ALA A 62 1.96 8.29 -30.03
C ALA A 62 0.82 8.43 -31.04
N VAL A 63 -0.41 8.06 -30.66
CA VAL A 63 -1.61 8.21 -31.51
C VAL A 63 -1.86 9.67 -31.86
N LEU A 64 -1.73 10.58 -30.89
CA LEU A 64 -1.87 12.03 -31.15
C LEU A 64 -0.78 12.53 -32.11
N GLN A 65 0.48 12.16 -31.90
CA GLN A 65 1.57 12.55 -32.81
C GLN A 65 1.32 12.06 -34.23
N GLU A 66 0.92 10.81 -34.41
CA GLU A 66 0.59 10.25 -35.73
C GLU A 66 -0.58 10.99 -36.38
N ALA A 67 -1.65 11.26 -35.62
CA ALA A 67 -2.82 11.99 -36.12
C ALA A 67 -2.50 13.43 -36.56
N PHE A 68 -1.55 14.11 -35.90
CA PHE A 68 -1.11 15.46 -36.28
C PHE A 68 0.00 15.49 -37.35
N GLN A 69 0.74 14.39 -37.53
CA GLN A 69 1.79 14.28 -38.57
C GLN A 69 1.25 13.72 -39.89
N GLY A 70 0.11 13.01 -39.88
CA GLY A 70 -0.55 12.43 -41.05
C GLY A 70 -1.43 13.38 -41.88
N THR A 71 -1.47 14.67 -41.54
CA THR A 71 -2.21 15.70 -42.31
C THR A 71 -1.25 16.68 -43.00
N ALA A 72 -0.43 16.16 -43.92
CA ALA A 72 0.32 16.95 -44.90
C ALA A 72 0.18 16.33 -46.29
#